data_AF-A0AAV0NEY4-F1
#
_entry.id   AF-A0AAV0NEY4-F1
#
_cell.length_a   1.000
_cell.length_b   1.000
_cell.length_c   1.000
_cell.angle_alpha   90.00
_cell.angle_beta   90.00
_cell.angle_gamma   90.00
#
_symmetry.space_group_name_H-M   'P 1'
#
loop_
_entity.id
_entity.type
_entity.pdbx_description
1 polymer ?
#
loop_
_entity_poly.entity_id
_entity_poly.type
_entity_poly.pdbx_seq_one_letter_code
_entity_poly.pdbx_strand_id
1 'polypeptide(L)'
;MAPHAYVASKHAVVGLTKNLCVELGPLGIRVNCISPYGVPTRLSMDATGMDEAAYEAKGNLKGVVLRPEGRRHCHGGVESCE
;
A
#
# COMPACT_ATOMS: atom_id res chain seq x y z
N MET A 1 17.45 1.91 1.80
CA MET A 1 17.20 0.48 2.11
C MET A 1 16.39 0.44 3.41
N ALA A 2 15.29 -0.32 3.50
CA ALA A 2 14.44 -0.33 4.69
C ALA A 2 15.12 -1.09 5.86
N PRO A 3 14.84 -0.74 7.14
CA PRO A 3 15.42 -1.43 8.30
C PRO A 3 15.07 -2.93 8.34
N HIS A 4 15.99 -3.76 8.84
CA HIS A 4 15.79 -5.22 8.94
C HIS A 4 14.50 -5.60 9.69
N ALA A 5 14.19 -4.90 10.79
CA ALA A 5 12.96 -5.12 11.56
C ALA A 5 11.68 -4.82 10.74
N TYR A 6 11.72 -3.78 9.89
CA TYR A 6 10.59 -3.46 9.01
C TYR A 6 10.40 -4.52 7.93
N VAL A 7 11.48 -4.96 7.31
CA VAL A 7 11.41 -6.01 6.28
C VAL A 7 10.94 -7.34 6.88
N ALA A 8 11.48 -7.74 8.04
CA ALA A 8 11.07 -8.96 8.73
C ALA A 8 9.60 -8.91 9.15
N SER A 9 9.14 -7.81 9.75
CA SER A 9 7.73 -7.66 10.15
C SER A 9 6.77 -7.70 8.97
N LYS A 10 7.09 -7.05 7.83
CA LYS A 10 6.24 -7.12 6.63
C LYS A 10 6.18 -8.52 6.01
N HIS A 11 7.25 -9.31 6.08
CA HIS A 11 7.21 -10.72 5.68
C HIS A 11 6.39 -11.58 6.66
N ALA A 12 6.48 -11.31 7.96
CA ALA A 12 5.70 -12.02 8.97
C ALA A 12 4.18 -11.82 8.76
N VAL A 13 3.73 -10.61 8.37
CA VAL A 13 2.32 -10.34 8.06
C VAL A 13 1.80 -11.22 6.93
N VAL A 14 2.61 -11.46 5.89
CA VAL A 14 2.23 -12.35 4.78
C VAL A 14 2.06 -13.80 5.26
N GLY A 15 2.99 -14.29 6.08
CA GLY A 15 2.89 -15.62 6.69
C GLY A 15 1.68 -15.75 7.60
N LEU A 16 1.44 -14.75 8.44
CA LEU A 16 0.29 -14.68 9.35
C LEU A 16 -1.03 -14.72 8.58
N THR A 17 -1.14 -13.94 7.51
CA THR A 17 -2.34 -13.90 6.66
C THR A 17 -2.65 -15.29 6.10
N LYS A 18 -1.64 -16.03 5.63
CA LYS A 18 -1.83 -17.38 5.10
C LYS A 18 -2.37 -18.36 6.14
N ASN A 19 -1.84 -18.30 7.37
CA ASN A 19 -2.33 -19.16 8.46
C ASN A 19 -3.76 -18.79 8.86
N LEU A 20 -4.05 -17.50 9.00
CA LEU A 20 -5.40 -17.02 9.33
C LEU A 20 -6.43 -17.39 8.25
N CYS A 21 -6.05 -17.39 6.98
CA CYS A 21 -6.93 -17.88 5.90
C CYS A 21 -7.34 -19.34 6.10
N VAL A 22 -6.43 -20.20 6.59
CA VAL A 22 -6.72 -21.62 6.83
C VAL A 22 -7.62 -21.79 8.06
N GLU A 23 -7.37 -21.04 9.13
CA GLU A 23 -8.12 -21.12 10.39
C GLU A 23 -9.53 -20.53 10.28
N LEU A 24 -9.68 -19.40 9.59
CA LEU A 24 -10.93 -18.67 9.49
C LEU A 24 -11.74 -19.00 8.22
N GLY A 25 -11.14 -19.73 7.29
CA GLY A 25 -11.80 -20.22 6.07
C GLY A 25 -13.08 -21.03 6.34
N PRO A 26 -13.11 -21.98 7.30
CA PRO A 26 -14.32 -22.71 7.67
C PRO A 26 -15.45 -21.84 8.22
N LEU A 27 -15.11 -20.66 8.76
CA LEU A 27 -16.08 -19.67 9.23
C LEU A 27 -16.61 -18.75 8.11
N GLY A 28 -16.18 -18.98 6.87
CA GLY A 28 -16.53 -18.14 5.72
C GLY A 28 -15.83 -16.77 5.69
N ILE A 29 -14.81 -16.58 6.53
CA ILE A 29 -14.08 -15.31 6.63
C ILE A 29 -12.87 -15.33 5.69
N ARG A 30 -12.73 -14.28 4.87
CA ARG A 30 -11.59 -14.10 3.97
C ARG A 30 -10.60 -13.12 4.56
N VAL A 31 -9.32 -13.51 4.59
CA VAL A 31 -8.22 -12.63 5.00
C VAL A 31 -7.36 -12.34 3.77
N ASN A 32 -6.94 -11.08 3.60
CA ASN A 32 -6.09 -10.68 2.50
C ASN A 32 -4.94 -9.79 3.03
N CYS A 33 -3.77 -9.93 2.41
CA CYS A 33 -2.62 -9.07 2.67
C CYS A 33 -2.32 -8.27 1.40
N ILE A 34 -2.60 -6.97 1.45
CA ILE A 34 -2.29 -6.07 0.34
C ILE A 34 -0.96 -5.39 0.66
N SER A 35 0.00 -5.56 -0.24
CA SER A 35 1.27 -4.82 -0.20
C SER A 35 1.19 -3.68 -1.20
N PRO A 36 0.68 -2.50 -0.80
CA PRO A 36 0.84 -1.33 -1.64
C PRO A 36 2.34 -1.09 -1.79
N TYR A 37 2.79 -0.79 -3.00
CA TYR A 37 4.16 -0.36 -3.24
C TYR A 37 4.42 0.98 -2.52
N GLY A 38 5.48 1.72 -2.85
CA GLY A 38 5.69 3.05 -2.27
C GLY A 38 4.45 3.95 -2.42
N VAL A 39 3.80 4.27 -1.30
CA VAL A 39 2.68 5.22 -1.25
C VAL A 39 3.18 6.48 -0.54
N PRO A 40 3.00 7.68 -1.13
CA PRO A 40 3.32 8.95 -0.50
C PRO A 40 2.40 9.17 0.71
N THR A 41 2.86 8.66 1.85
CA THR A 41 2.29 8.87 3.17
C THR A 41 3.34 9.58 4.00
N ARG A 42 2.93 10.32 5.05
CA ARG A 42 3.89 10.99 5.95
C ARG A 42 4.96 10.02 6.45
N LEU A 43 4.55 8.82 6.90
CA LEU A 43 5.46 7.75 7.31
C LEU A 43 6.50 7.40 6.24
N SER A 44 6.08 7.29 4.98
CA SER A 44 6.94 6.87 3.88
C SER A 44 7.84 8.01 3.40
N MET A 45 7.34 9.24 3.33
CA MET A 45 8.09 10.43 2.97
C MET A 45 9.15 10.76 4.03
N ASP A 46 8.80 10.69 5.31
CA ASP A 46 9.72 10.90 6.44
C ASP A 46 10.82 9.81 6.46
N ALA A 47 10.46 8.56 6.15
CA ALA A 47 11.40 7.44 6.17
C ALA A 47 12.36 7.41 4.96
N THR A 48 12.01 8.05 3.85
CA THR A 48 12.80 7.99 2.60
C THR A 48 13.37 9.33 2.14
N GLY A 49 12.89 10.45 2.69
CA GLY A 49 13.24 11.80 2.25
C GLY A 49 12.76 12.12 0.83
N MET A 50 11.85 11.31 0.28
CA MET A 50 11.32 11.46 -1.07
C MET A 50 10.02 12.26 -1.07
N ASP A 51 9.83 13.11 -2.09
CA ASP A 51 8.61 13.88 -2.31
C ASP A 51 7.53 13.06 -3.05
N GLU A 52 6.31 13.59 -3.13
CA GLU A 52 5.19 12.91 -3.80
C GLU A 52 5.50 12.59 -5.27
N ALA A 53 6.24 13.45 -5.96
CA ALA A 53 6.64 13.28 -7.36
C ALA A 53 7.59 12.09 -7.56
N ALA A 54 8.53 11.88 -6.63
CA ALA A 54 9.43 10.74 -6.67
C ALA A 54 8.72 9.40 -6.37
N TYR A 55 7.55 9.44 -5.72
CA TYR A 55 6.68 8.27 -5.54
C TYR A 55 5.82 7.97 -6.77
N GLU A 56 5.34 8.98 -7.50
CA GLU A 56 4.64 8.75 -8.78
C GLU A 56 5.52 8.05 -9.82
N ALA A 57 6.79 8.45 -9.92
CA ALA A 57 7.73 7.86 -10.87
C ALA A 57 8.03 6.38 -10.57
N LYS A 58 7.81 5.92 -9.33
CA LYS A 58 8.06 4.53 -8.91
C LYS A 58 6.79 3.72 -8.68
N GLY A 59 5.61 4.33 -8.76
CA GLY A 59 4.34 3.64 -8.57
C GLY A 59 4.00 2.70 -9.74
N ASN A 60 3.22 1.65 -9.46
CA ASN A 60 2.70 0.76 -10.51
C ASN A 60 1.68 1.46 -11.43
N LEU A 61 1.10 2.58 -11.01
CA LEU A 61 0.14 3.36 -11.77
C LEU A 61 0.84 4.61 -12.31
N LYS A 62 0.98 4.70 -13.64
CA LYS A 62 1.55 5.87 -14.30
C LYS A 62 0.54 7.02 -14.30
N GLY A 63 0.95 8.20 -13.84
CA GLY A 63 0.12 9.42 -13.84
C GLY A 63 -0.90 9.52 -12.71
N VAL A 64 -0.73 8.73 -11.63
CA VAL A 64 -1.61 8.79 -10.45
C VAL A 64 -0.78 8.76 -9.16
N VAL A 65 -0.78 9.86 -8.40
CA VAL A 65 -0.34 9.86 -7.00
C VAL A 65 -1.31 9.00 -6.17
N LEU A 66 -0.82 7.90 -5.62
CA LEU A 66 -1.59 7.13 -4.64
C LEU A 66 -1.66 7.90 -3.33
N ARG A 67 -2.72 8.69 -3.11
CA ARG A 67 -2.96 9.30 -1.80
C ARG A 67 -3.54 8.29 -0.81
N PRO A 68 -3.21 8.39 0.49
CA PRO A 68 -3.68 7.47 1.53
C PRO A 68 -5.21 7.36 1.64
N GLU A 69 -5.93 8.36 1.16
CA GLU A 69 -7.40 8.43 1.18
C GLU A 69 -8.08 7.62 0.04
N GLY A 70 -7.31 7.03 -0.88
CA GLY A 70 -7.87 6.28 -2.02
C GLY A 70 -8.62 7.14 -3.04
N ARG A 71 -8.55 8.48 -2.91
CA ARG A 71 -9.17 9.42 -3.85
C ARG A 71 -8.29 9.53 -5.09
N ARG A 72 -8.77 9.03 -6.23
CA ARG A 72 -8.20 9.32 -7.54
C ARG A 72 -8.33 10.83 -7.77
N HIS A 73 -7.23 11.58 -7.73
CA HIS A 73 -7.20 12.88 -8.37
C HIS A 73 -6.67 12.67 -9.77
N CYS A 74 -7.58 12.51 -10.72
CA CYS A 74 -7.24 12.60 -12.13
C CYS A 74 -6.63 14.00 -12.35
N HIS A 75 -5.51 14.09 -13.06
CA HIS A 75 -4.83 15.36 -13.30
C HIS A 75 -5.64 16.35 -14.16
N GLY A 76 -6.89 16.04 -14.48
CA GLY A 76 -7.92 16.96 -14.92
C GLY A 76 -9.25 16.61 -14.25
N GLY A 77 -9.85 17.60 -13.58
CA GLY A 77 -11.28 17.62 -13.26
C GLY A 77 -11.73 16.66 -12.16
N VAL A 78 -12.39 17.25 -11.17
CA VAL A 78 -13.18 16.55 -10.17
C VAL A 78 -14.40 15.92 -10.87
N GLU A 79 -14.29 14.69 -11.36
CA GLU A 79 -15.48 13.92 -11.75
C GLU A 79 -15.50 12.59 -10.99
N SER A 80 -16.44 12.53 -10.06
CA SER A 80 -16.97 11.30 -9.46
C SER A 80 -17.33 10.33 -10.58
N CYS A 81 -16.60 9.22 -10.69
CA CYS A 81 -17.13 8.03 -11.35
C CYS A 81 -17.92 7.25 -10.30
N GLU A 82 -19.22 7.14 -10.53
CA GLU A 82 -20.16 6.21 -9.91
C GLU A 82 -19.66 4.75 -9.98
#